data_AF-A0A946MWK4-F1
#
_entry.id   AF-A0A946MWK4-F1
#
_cell.length_a   1.000
_cell.length_b   1.000
_cell.length_c   1.000
_cell.angle_alpha   90.00
_cell.angle_beta   90.00
_cell.angle_gamma   90.00
#
_symmetry.space_group_name_H-M   'P 1'
#
loop_
_entity.id
_entity.type
_entity.pdbx_description
1 polymer ?
#
loop_
_entity_poly.entity_id
_entity_poly.type
_entity_poly.pdbx_seq_one_letter_code
_entity_poly.pdbx_strand_id
1 'polypeptide(L)' 'MKCRHCQSDLTVSLIDLVTSPPSNAYLTQQELQATEKYFPLRVLVCTDCWLVQTEDYAGA' A
#
# COMPACT_ATOMS: atom_id res chain seq x y z
N MET A 1 1.56 11.75 5.09
CA MET A 1 0.16 11.33 4.84
C MET A 1 -0.67 11.57 6.09
N LYS A 2 -2.01 11.62 6.01
CA LYS A 2 -2.90 11.75 7.17
C LYS A 2 -3.45 10.39 7.59
N CYS A 3 -3.58 10.15 8.89
CA CYS A 3 -4.21 8.95 9.41
C CYS A 3 -5.69 8.89 9.01
N ARG A 4 -6.12 7.82 8.34
CA ARG A 4 -7.49 7.64 7.84
C ARG A 4 -8.57 7.63 8.93
N HIS A 5 -8.20 7.34 10.18
CA HIS A 5 -9.12 7.36 11.32
C HIS A 5 -9.20 8.74 12.02
N CYS A 6 -8.10 9.22 12.59
CA CYS A 6 -8.08 10.43 13.43
C CYS A 6 -7.51 11.69 12.74
N GLN A 7 -7.08 11.61 11.48
CA GLN A 7 -6.53 12.73 10.70
C GLN A 7 -5.22 13.35 11.24
N SER A 8 -4.54 12.71 12.18
CA SER A 8 -3.20 13.15 12.60
C SER A 8 -2.12 12.83 11.57
N ASP A 9 -0.94 13.44 11.72
CA ASP A 9 0.19 13.23 10.82
C ASP A 9 0.83 11.86 11.05
N LEU A 10 1.01 11.11 9.96
CA LEU A 10 1.73 9.84 9.96
C LEU A 10 3.18 10.04 9.53
N THR A 11 4.09 9.69 10.43
CA THR A 11 5.54 9.83 10.23
C THR A 11 6.32 8.53 10.51
N VAL A 12 5.73 7.60 11.26
CA VAL A 12 6.41 6.36 11.67
C VAL A 12 6.12 5.24 10.68
N SER A 13 7.18 4.78 10.00
CA SER A 13 7.13 3.54 9.21
C SER A 13 7.12 2.33 10.13
N LEU A 14 6.15 1.43 9.93
CA LEU A 14 6.08 0.16 10.64
C LEU A 14 6.86 -0.92 9.88
N ILE A 15 6.60 -1.03 8.57
CA ILE A 15 7.26 -1.99 7.68
C ILE A 15 7.22 -1.49 6.23
N ASP A 16 8.29 -1.79 5.49
CA ASP A 16 8.38 -1.61 4.05
C ASP A 16 8.55 -3.00 3.41
N LEU A 17 7.57 -3.41 2.61
CA LEU A 17 7.55 -4.69 1.88
C LEU A 17 7.98 -4.51 0.41
N VAL A 18 8.62 -3.37 0.10
CA VAL A 18 9.09 -3.00 -1.23
C VAL A 18 7.93 -2.84 -2.20
N THR A 19 7.83 -3.65 -3.25
CA THR A 19 6.82 -3.50 -4.31
C THR A 19 6.12 -4.83 -4.56
N SER A 20 4.82 -4.80 -4.73
CA SER A 20 3.97 -5.97 -4.99
C SER A 20 2.91 -5.64 -6.05
N PRO A 21 2.46 -6.61 -6.84
CA PRO A 21 1.26 -6.42 -7.66
C PRO A 21 0.00 -6.45 -6.77
N PRO A 22 -1.16 -5.98 -7.29
CA PRO A 22 -2.42 -6.15 -6.59
C PRO A 22 -2.76 -7.63 -6.40
N SER A 23 -2.95 -8.04 -5.15
CA SER A 23 -3.21 -9.44 -4.76
C SER A 23 -4.37 -10.13 -5.49
N ASN A 24 -5.33 -9.37 -6.01
CA ASN A 24 -6.53 -9.88 -6.69
C ASN A 24 -6.57 -9.53 -8.20
N ALA A 25 -5.47 -9.03 -8.78
CA ALA A 25 -5.36 -8.82 -10.22
C ALA A 25 -4.85 -10.11 -10.89
N TYR A 26 -5.69 -11.14 -10.91
CA TYR A 26 -5.34 -12.44 -11.51
C TYR A 26 -5.05 -12.32 -13.00
N LEU A 27 -3.99 -12.98 -13.46
CA LEU A 27 -3.58 -12.98 -14.86
C LEU A 27 -4.27 -14.10 -15.65
N THR A 28 -4.68 -13.79 -16.87
CA THR A 28 -5.02 -14.76 -17.90
C THR A 28 -3.77 -15.35 -18.53
N GLN A 29 -3.90 -16.45 -19.29
CA GLN A 29 -2.75 -17.06 -19.98
C GLN A 29 -2.07 -16.10 -20.96
N GLN A 30 -2.83 -15.23 -21.61
CA GLN A 30 -2.32 -14.24 -22.55
C GLN A 30 -1.50 -13.15 -21.85
N GLU A 31 -1.81 -12.85 -20.59
CA GLU A 31 -1.17 -11.78 -19.80
C GLU A 31 0.12 -12.24 -19.13
N LEU A 32 0.44 -13.54 -19.10
CA LEU A 32 1.66 -14.07 -18.48
C LEU A 32 2.96 -13.53 -19.08
N GLN A 33 2.92 -13.06 -20.33
CA GLN A 33 4.06 -12.45 -21.02
C GLN A 33 3.99 -10.92 -21.07
N ALA A 34 2.93 -10.33 -20.51
CA ALA A 34 2.74 -8.90 -20.44
C ALA A 34 3.36 -8.33 -19.15
N THR A 35 3.62 -7.03 -19.15
CA THR A 35 4.08 -6.31 -17.96
C THR A 35 2.94 -6.20 -16.94
N GLU A 36 3.18 -6.69 -15.73
CA GLU A 36 2.26 -6.55 -14.61
C GLU A 36 2.48 -5.21 -13.87
N LYS A 37 1.41 -4.64 -13.31
CA LYS A 37 1.49 -3.41 -12.51
C LYS A 37 1.97 -3.72 -11.10
N TYR A 38 3.00 -3.01 -10.65
CA TYR A 38 3.53 -3.09 -9.29
C TYR A 38 3.35 -1.77 -8.56
N PHE A 39 3.03 -1.85 -7.27
CA PHE A 39 2.87 -0.71 -6.38
C PHE A 39 3.79 -0.87 -5.18
N PRO A 40 4.35 0.23 -4.63
CA PRO A 40 5.05 0.13 -3.37
C PRO A 40 4.09 -0.28 -2.26
N LEU A 41 4.55 -1.14 -1.35
CA LEU A 41 3.78 -1.66 -0.24
C LEU A 41 4.45 -1.25 1.06
N ARG A 42 4.17 -0.02 1.49
CA ARG A 42 4.62 0.53 2.76
C ARG A 42 3.46 0.69 3.74
N VAL A 43 3.74 0.36 4.99
CA VAL A 43 2.78 0.44 6.09
C VAL A 43 3.32 1.39 7.15
N LEU A 44 2.48 2.33 7.58
CA LEU A 44 2.76 3.28 8.64
C LEU A 44 1.83 3.04 9.82
N VAL A 45 2.25 3.51 11.00
CA VAL A 45 1.47 3.44 12.24
C VAL A 45 1.22 4.83 12.79
N CYS A 46 -0.03 5.11 13.16
CA CYS A 46 -0.40 6.34 13.87
C CYS A 46 0.03 6.25 15.34
N THR A 47 0.77 7.22 15.85
CA THR A 47 1.16 7.27 17.27
C THR A 47 0.09 7.87 18.19
N ASP A 48 -1.00 8.43 17.62
CA ASP A 48 -2.10 9.00 18.40
C ASP A 48 -3.26 8.01 18.61
N CYS A 49 -3.62 7.25 17.56
CA CYS A 49 -4.75 6.31 17.60
C CYS A 49 -4.36 4.85 17.31
N TRP A 50 -3.09 4.57 17.03
CA TRP A 50 -2.55 3.23 16.77
C TRP A 50 -3.10 2.51 15.53
N LEU A 51 -3.84 3.20 14.66
CA LEU A 51 -4.21 2.65 13.36
C LEU A 51 -2.95 2.39 12.51
N VAL A 52 -2.73 1.13 12.19
CA VAL A 52 -1.76 0.67 11.18
C VAL A 52 -2.43 0.71 9.81
N GLN A 53 -1.79 1.34 8.84
CA GLN A 53 -2.39 1.58 7.52
C GLN A 53 -1.35 1.68 6.41
N THR A 54 -1.74 1.27 5.21
CA THR A 54 -0.93 1.42 3.99
C THR A 54 -0.88 2.88 3.52
N GLU A 55 0.24 3.28 2.92
CA GLU A 55 0.24 4.47 2.07
C GLU A 55 -0.83 4.34 0.99
N ASP A 56 -1.52 5.45 0.72
CA ASP A 56 -2.54 5.46 -0.32
C ASP A 56 -1.88 5.74 -1.67
N TYR A 57 -2.01 4.79 -2.59
CA TYR A 57 -1.59 4.94 -3.99
C TYR A 57 -2.80 5.12 -4.91
N ALA A 58 -3.85 5.80 -4.42
CA ALA A 58 -5.04 6.18 -5.17
C ALA A 58 -4.67 6.72 -6.57
N GLY A 59 -4.90 5.89 -7.59
CA GLY A 59 -4.36 6.04 -8.93
C GLY A 59 -4.11 4.70 -9.64
N ALA A 60 -4.15 3.58 -8.91
CA ALA A 60 -4.27 2.23 -9.45
C ALA A 60 -5.69 1.91 -9.95
#